data_AF-A0A4R7V298-F1
#
_entry.id   AF-A0A4R7V298-F1
#
_cell.length_a   1.000
_cell.length_b   1.000
_cell.length_c   1.000
_cell.angle_alpha   90.00
_cell.angle_beta   90.00
_cell.angle_gamma   90.00
#
_symmetry.space_group_name_H-M   'P 1'
#
loop_
_entity.id
_entity.type
_entity.pdbx_description
1 polymer ?
#
loop_
_entity_poly.entity_id
_entity_poly.type
_entity_poly.pdbx_seq_one_letter_code
_entity_poly.pdbx_strand_id
1 'polypeptide(L)'
;MVTYLCLVTDDDRVFKALADPTRRLLLDRLFVRDGRSLSDLESDVDMTRFGVMKHLRLLEEAGLVTTRKAGREKLHFLNVVPIRLIHDRWIDKYTEPQVAALTSLKTELEQTMTTAATATTVQVHRVYIKATPQAIWDAITRPEWSKRYGYRAVVNYDLRAGGRFEALTGDGMPGMDPTACVVEGEVISADPPHRLVQTWRPTWLDEPFTTVTYEIREGQDGVCSLTLTHDVRDAPQTAAQTSGSVEGAGGGWPEVLSDLKSLLETGSGMYT
;
A
#
# COMPACT_ATOMS: atom_id res chain seq x y z
N MET A 1 -18.86 30.61 34.57
CA MET A 1 -17.44 30.28 34.84
C MET A 1 -17.29 28.79 34.57
N VAL A 2 -16.93 28.43 33.34
CA VAL A 2 -16.78 27.03 32.92
C VAL A 2 -15.37 26.61 33.28
N THR A 3 -15.25 25.77 34.30
CA THR A 3 -13.99 25.19 34.73
C THR A 3 -13.56 24.16 33.69
N TYR A 4 -12.58 24.52 32.87
CA TYR A 4 -11.90 23.56 32.01
C TYR A 4 -11.08 22.63 32.92
N LEU A 5 -11.61 21.45 33.23
CA LEU A 5 -10.80 20.33 33.69
C LEU A 5 -9.92 19.92 32.50
N CYS A 6 -8.74 20.54 32.42
CA CYS A 6 -7.67 20.08 31.55
C CYS A 6 -7.29 18.68 32.06
N LEU A 7 -7.78 17.63 31.40
CA LEU A 7 -7.20 16.30 31.48
C LEU A 7 -5.80 16.41 30.86
N VAL A 8 -4.83 16.80 31.67
CA VAL A 8 -3.43 16.48 31.43
C VAL A 8 -3.36 14.96 31.58
N THR A 9 -3.64 14.24 30.49
CA THR A 9 -3.35 12.81 30.43
C THR A 9 -1.84 12.67 30.57
N ASP A 10 -1.43 12.02 31.66
CA ASP A 10 -0.05 11.81 32.07
C ASP A 10 0.61 10.71 31.21
N ASP A 11 0.62 10.94 29.88
CA ASP A 11 1.23 10.04 28.90
C ASP A 11 2.69 9.75 29.26
N ASP A 12 3.37 10.74 29.84
CA ASP A 12 4.73 10.64 30.36
C ASP A 12 4.89 9.53 31.39
N ARG A 13 3.96 9.36 32.34
CA ARG A 13 4.03 8.27 33.32
C ARG A 13 3.84 6.91 32.67
N VAL A 14 2.97 6.81 31.67
CA VAL A 14 2.79 5.58 30.92
C VAL A 14 4.03 5.24 30.10
N PHE A 15 4.62 6.20 29.38
CA PHE A 15 5.87 5.99 28.64
C PHE A 15 7.03 5.63 29.56
N LYS A 16 7.21 6.35 30.67
CA LYS A 16 8.21 6.02 31.70
C LYS A 16 7.99 4.62 32.26
N ALA A 17 6.74 4.21 32.48
CA ALA A 17 6.42 2.87 32.92
C ALA A 17 6.75 1.81 31.84
N LEU A 18 6.45 2.07 30.56
CA LEU A 18 6.72 1.11 29.47
C LEU A 18 8.20 1.05 29.04
N ALA A 19 9.02 2.05 29.36
CA ALA A 19 10.42 2.11 28.96
C ALA A 19 11.30 0.96 29.54
N ASP A 20 10.83 0.26 30.56
CA ASP A 20 11.56 -0.79 31.26
C ASP A 20 11.11 -2.19 30.81
N PRO A 21 12.05 -3.08 30.44
CA PRO A 21 11.73 -4.40 29.90
C PRO A 21 11.05 -5.31 30.92
N THR A 22 11.38 -5.20 32.22
CA THR A 22 10.71 -5.98 33.26
C THR A 22 9.25 -5.56 33.39
N ARG A 23 8.96 -4.25 33.34
CA ARG A 23 7.57 -3.78 33.41
C ARG A 23 6.74 -4.27 32.23
N ARG A 24 7.30 -4.27 31.02
CA ARG A 24 6.66 -4.86 29.83
C ARG A 24 6.42 -6.36 30.01
N LEU A 25 7.41 -7.10 30.49
CA LEU A 25 7.27 -8.53 30.76
C LEU A 25 6.15 -8.83 31.78
N LEU A 26 6.04 -8.04 32.87
CA LEU A 26 4.96 -8.21 33.84
C LEU A 26 3.58 -7.94 33.23
N LEU A 27 3.46 -6.94 32.34
CA LEU A 27 2.22 -6.67 31.61
C LEU A 27 1.88 -7.81 30.65
N ASP A 28 2.86 -8.38 29.93
CA ASP A 28 2.67 -9.54 29.05
C ASP A 28 2.16 -10.75 29.83
N ARG A 29 2.65 -10.97 31.06
CA ARG A 29 2.17 -12.06 31.94
C ARG A 29 0.73 -11.85 32.38
N LEU A 30 0.37 -10.61 32.74
CA LEU A 30 -1.00 -10.25 33.08
C LEU A 30 -1.94 -10.32 31.87
N PHE A 31 -1.43 -10.03 30.67
CA PHE A 31 -2.17 -10.21 29.42
C PHE A 31 -2.51 -11.68 29.16
N VAL A 32 -1.55 -12.60 29.36
CA VAL A 32 -1.77 -14.05 29.18
C VAL A 32 -2.77 -14.60 30.19
N ARG A 33 -2.65 -14.19 31.46
CA ARG A 33 -3.61 -14.58 32.51
C ARG A 33 -3.71 -13.47 33.53
N ASP A 34 -4.88 -12.86 33.57
CA ASP A 34 -5.17 -11.75 34.46
C ASP A 34 -5.46 -12.21 35.90
N GLY A 35 -5.50 -11.26 36.84
CA GLY A 35 -5.85 -11.54 38.23
C GLY A 35 -4.83 -12.41 38.97
N ARG A 36 -3.54 -12.17 38.73
CA ARG A 36 -2.44 -12.94 39.35
C ARG A 36 -2.01 -12.39 40.71
N SER A 37 -1.60 -13.30 41.60
CA SER A 37 -1.02 -12.94 42.89
C SER A 37 0.40 -12.36 42.71
N LEU A 38 0.92 -11.68 43.73
CA LEU A 38 2.32 -11.23 43.73
C LEU A 38 3.30 -12.41 43.61
N SER A 39 3.00 -13.53 44.27
CA SER A 39 3.86 -14.72 44.24
C SER A 39 3.88 -15.38 42.85
N ASP A 40 2.74 -15.38 42.15
CA ASP A 40 2.61 -15.89 40.78
C ASP A 40 3.38 -15.04 39.75
N LEU A 41 3.52 -13.74 40.01
CA LEU A 41 4.29 -12.83 39.16
C LEU A 41 5.78 -12.85 39.48
N GLU A 42 6.13 -13.10 40.75
CA GLU A 42 7.51 -13.25 41.21
C GLU A 42 8.19 -14.50 40.62
N SER A 43 7.48 -15.63 40.50
CA SER A 43 8.04 -16.88 39.98
C SER A 43 8.51 -16.80 38.51
N ASP A 44 8.04 -15.79 37.78
CA ASP A 44 8.21 -15.65 36.33
C ASP A 44 9.29 -14.62 35.96
N VAL A 45 10.00 -14.06 36.94
CA VAL A 45 11.04 -13.04 36.75
C VAL A 45 12.28 -13.32 37.61
N ASP A 46 13.47 -13.17 37.02
CA ASP A 46 14.75 -13.34 37.72
C ASP A 46 15.09 -12.13 38.60
N MET A 47 14.24 -11.84 39.60
CA MET A 47 14.50 -10.78 40.59
C MET A 47 13.81 -11.03 41.92
N THR A 48 14.21 -10.25 42.92
CA THR A 48 13.62 -10.32 44.26
C THR A 48 12.17 -9.83 44.26
N ARG A 49 11.34 -10.40 45.15
CA ARG A 49 9.97 -9.93 45.45
C ARG A 49 9.85 -8.41 45.59
N PHE A 50 10.82 -7.78 46.26
CA PHE A 50 10.87 -6.34 46.45
C PHE A 50 11.05 -5.58 45.13
N GLY A 51 11.85 -6.12 44.21
CA GLY A 51 11.97 -5.61 42.84
C GLY A 51 10.63 -5.63 42.13
N VAL A 52 9.96 -6.79 42.12
CA VAL A 52 8.63 -6.96 41.49
C VAL A 52 7.61 -5.99 42.07
N MET A 53 7.57 -5.82 43.39
CA MET A 53 6.70 -4.84 44.05
C MET A 53 6.95 -3.41 43.60
N LYS A 54 8.22 -3.03 43.40
CA LYS A 54 8.57 -1.68 42.91
C LYS A 54 8.07 -1.47 41.48
N HIS A 55 8.24 -2.46 40.61
CA HIS A 55 7.73 -2.41 39.23
C HIS A 55 6.20 -2.33 39.21
N LEU A 56 5.51 -3.15 40.03
CA LEU A 56 4.04 -3.14 40.13
C LEU A 56 3.51 -1.80 40.65
N ARG A 57 4.17 -1.16 41.62
CA ARG A 57 3.79 0.19 42.07
C ARG A 57 3.86 1.22 40.96
N LEU A 58 4.93 1.23 40.17
CA LEU A 58 5.06 2.14 39.03
C LEU A 58 3.99 1.89 37.95
N LEU A 59 3.63 0.62 37.72
CA LEU A 59 2.55 0.24 36.80
C LEU A 59 1.18 0.66 37.34
N GLU A 60 0.92 0.51 38.65
CA GLU A 60 -0.29 1.00 39.31
C GLU A 60 -0.40 2.54 39.23
N GLU A 61 0.70 3.25 39.48
CA GLU A 61 0.77 4.71 39.38
C GLU A 61 0.55 5.25 37.97
N ALA A 62 1.00 4.51 36.95
CA ALA A 62 0.73 4.81 35.54
C ALA A 62 -0.67 4.35 35.08
N GLY A 63 -1.45 3.74 35.97
CA GLY A 63 -2.77 3.22 35.67
C GLY A 63 -2.77 1.98 34.76
N LEU A 64 -1.61 1.38 34.47
CA LEU A 64 -1.46 0.19 33.63
C LEU A 64 -1.81 -1.11 34.36
N VAL A 65 -1.80 -1.10 35.69
CA VAL A 65 -2.23 -2.21 36.53
C VAL A 65 -3.26 -1.72 37.54
N THR A 66 -4.35 -2.45 37.69
CA THR A 66 -5.33 -2.26 38.77
C THR A 66 -5.25 -3.43 39.73
N THR A 67 -5.70 -3.25 40.96
CA THR A 67 -5.60 -4.32 41.96
C THR A 67 -6.88 -4.54 42.71
N ARG A 68 -7.12 -5.79 43.08
CA ARG A 68 -8.27 -6.20 43.88
C ARG A 68 -7.81 -7.15 44.97
N LYS A 69 -8.32 -6.93 46.18
CA LYS A 69 -8.08 -7.84 47.30
C LYS A 69 -9.00 -9.06 47.17
N ALA A 70 -8.44 -10.26 47.20
CA ALA A 70 -9.17 -11.53 47.24
C ALA A 70 -8.67 -12.36 48.42
N GLY A 71 -9.42 -12.35 49.52
CA GLY A 71 -9.01 -12.97 50.78
C GLY A 71 -7.73 -12.34 51.34
N ARG A 72 -6.67 -13.15 51.46
CA ARG A 72 -5.34 -12.74 51.97
C ARG A 72 -4.41 -12.22 50.86
N GLU A 73 -4.80 -12.34 49.60
CA GLU A 73 -3.94 -12.01 48.46
C GLU A 73 -4.39 -10.71 47.77
N LYS A 74 -3.40 -9.98 47.23
CA LYS A 74 -3.62 -8.85 46.31
C LYS A 74 -3.46 -9.39 44.89
N LEU A 75 -4.55 -9.37 44.13
CA LEU A 75 -4.55 -9.78 42.73
C LEU A 75 -4.35 -8.56 41.85
N HIS A 76 -3.52 -8.71 40.82
CA HIS A 76 -3.15 -7.66 39.89
C HIS A 76 -3.82 -7.92 38.55
N PHE A 77 -4.37 -6.85 37.98
CA PHE A 77 -5.14 -6.88 36.75
C PHE A 77 -4.57 -5.90 35.73
N LEU A 78 -4.42 -6.32 34.48
CA LEU A 78 -4.00 -5.45 33.38
C LEU A 78 -5.09 -4.42 33.08
N ASN A 79 -4.73 -3.14 33.04
CA ASN A 79 -5.58 -2.10 32.50
C ASN A 79 -5.05 -1.68 31.12
N VAL A 80 -5.75 -2.11 30.08
CA VAL A 80 -5.38 -1.83 28.68
C VAL A 80 -5.77 -0.42 28.23
N VAL A 81 -6.62 0.28 28.98
CA VAL A 81 -7.18 1.58 28.58
C VAL A 81 -6.09 2.64 28.33
N PRO A 82 -5.08 2.85 29.20
CA PRO A 82 -4.03 3.83 28.95
C PRO A 82 -3.17 3.50 27.71
N ILE A 83 -2.93 2.21 27.45
CA ILE A 83 -2.20 1.75 26.26
C ILE A 83 -3.01 2.10 25.01
N ARG A 84 -4.32 1.82 25.02
CA ARG A 84 -5.22 2.15 23.91
C ARG A 84 -5.29 3.65 23.66
N LEU A 85 -5.37 4.48 24.71
CA LEU A 85 -5.40 5.93 24.58
C LEU A 85 -4.11 6.49 23.97
N ILE A 86 -2.95 5.94 24.30
CA ILE A 86 -1.66 6.31 23.67
C ILE A 86 -1.60 5.84 22.22
N HIS A 87 -2.09 4.62 21.96
CA HIS A 87 -2.21 4.12 20.61
C HIS A 87 -3.04 5.09 19.75
N ASP A 88 -4.25 5.43 20.21
CA ASP A 88 -5.19 6.28 19.47
C ASP A 88 -4.68 7.73 19.32
N ARG A 89 -3.95 8.26 20.32
CA ARG A 89 -3.43 9.63 20.28
C ARG A 89 -2.14 9.79 19.49
N TRP A 90 -1.25 8.79 19.55
CA TRP A 90 0.13 8.90 19.11
C TRP A 90 0.50 7.90 18.02
N ILE A 91 0.12 6.63 18.14
CA ILE A 91 0.49 5.58 17.17
C ILE A 91 -0.39 5.69 15.92
N ASP A 92 -1.70 5.89 16.09
CA ASP A 92 -2.66 6.01 14.99
C ASP A 92 -2.26 7.09 13.98
N LYS A 93 -1.74 8.24 14.44
CA LYS A 93 -1.24 9.32 13.56
C LYS A 93 -0.11 8.88 12.62
N TYR A 94 0.65 7.86 12.99
CA TYR A 94 1.78 7.34 12.20
C TYR A 94 1.44 6.01 11.50
N THR A 95 0.33 5.34 11.86
CA THR A 95 -0.15 4.10 11.25
C THR A 95 -1.39 4.28 10.36
N GLU A 96 -2.07 5.42 10.43
CA GLU A 96 -3.24 5.80 9.63
C GLU A 96 -3.06 5.57 8.11
N PRO A 97 -1.91 5.89 7.49
CA PRO A 97 -1.73 5.64 6.06
C PRO A 97 -1.62 4.15 5.70
N GLN A 98 -1.10 3.31 6.61
CA GLN A 98 -0.72 1.93 6.31
C GLN A 98 -1.83 0.93 6.69
N VAL A 99 -2.57 1.18 7.78
CA VAL A 99 -3.66 0.30 8.23
C VAL A 99 -4.95 0.57 7.45
N ALA A 100 -5.21 1.81 7.05
CA ALA A 100 -6.29 2.12 6.12
C ALA A 100 -6.03 1.45 4.77
N ALA A 101 -4.80 1.51 4.25
CA ALA A 101 -4.43 0.82 3.01
C ALA A 101 -4.60 -0.70 3.11
N LEU A 102 -4.19 -1.35 4.21
CA LEU A 102 -4.33 -2.80 4.39
C LEU A 102 -5.77 -3.26 4.65
N THR A 103 -6.58 -2.45 5.35
CA THR A 103 -7.99 -2.75 5.57
C THR A 103 -8.80 -2.50 4.30
N SER A 104 -8.51 -1.43 3.56
CA SER A 104 -9.03 -1.21 2.21
C SER A 104 -8.61 -2.35 1.29
N LEU A 105 -7.35 -2.80 1.30
CA LEU A 105 -6.91 -3.92 0.48
C LEU A 105 -7.62 -5.23 0.86
N LYS A 106 -7.85 -5.48 2.16
CA LYS A 106 -8.60 -6.65 2.63
C LYS A 106 -10.07 -6.57 2.21
N THR A 107 -10.71 -5.43 2.41
CA THR A 107 -12.10 -5.20 1.98
C THR A 107 -12.23 -5.26 0.45
N GLU A 108 -11.24 -4.75 -0.28
CA GLU A 108 -11.17 -4.80 -1.74
C GLU A 108 -10.92 -6.24 -2.23
N LEU A 109 -10.09 -7.04 -1.57
CA LEU A 109 -9.91 -8.47 -1.88
C LEU A 109 -11.14 -9.32 -1.52
N GLU A 110 -11.77 -9.07 -0.37
CA GLU A 110 -13.02 -9.74 0.04
C GLU A 110 -14.22 -9.32 -0.83
N GLN A 111 -14.24 -8.07 -1.31
CA GLN A 111 -15.18 -7.59 -2.33
C GLN A 111 -14.84 -8.14 -3.71
N THR A 112 -13.57 -8.30 -4.09
CA THR A 112 -13.19 -8.88 -5.39
C THR A 112 -13.60 -10.36 -5.48
N MET A 113 -13.56 -11.11 -4.36
CA MET A 113 -14.06 -12.49 -4.32
C MET A 113 -15.59 -12.62 -4.23
N THR A 114 -16.32 -11.54 -3.88
CA THR A 114 -17.80 -11.55 -3.80
C THR A 114 -18.47 -10.73 -4.92
N THR A 115 -17.72 -9.91 -5.65
CA THR A 115 -18.19 -8.92 -6.63
C THR A 115 -17.45 -9.10 -7.97
N ALA A 116 -17.42 -10.32 -8.50
CA ALA A 116 -17.10 -10.57 -9.90
C ALA A 116 -18.21 -10.09 -10.88
N ALA A 117 -19.14 -9.24 -10.42
CA ALA A 117 -20.33 -8.86 -11.16
C ALA A 117 -20.80 -7.43 -10.83
N THR A 118 -19.94 -6.41 -10.92
CA THR A 118 -20.42 -5.03 -11.16
C THR A 118 -19.35 -4.16 -11.82
N ALA A 119 -19.73 -3.52 -12.92
CA ALA A 119 -18.94 -2.70 -13.84
C ALA A 119 -17.86 -1.81 -13.20
N THR A 120 -16.58 -2.15 -13.39
CA THR A 120 -15.47 -1.19 -13.24
C THR A 120 -15.51 -0.23 -14.42
N THR A 121 -15.67 1.06 -14.13
CA THR A 121 -15.82 2.09 -15.17
C THR A 121 -14.48 2.74 -15.53
N VAL A 122 -13.64 3.07 -14.54
CA VAL A 122 -12.35 3.74 -14.78
C VAL A 122 -11.29 3.16 -13.84
N GLN A 123 -10.15 2.73 -14.38
CA GLN A 123 -9.00 2.24 -13.63
C GLN A 123 -7.95 3.34 -13.53
N VAL A 124 -7.45 3.61 -12.32
CA VAL A 124 -6.43 4.65 -12.07
C VAL A 124 -5.27 4.04 -11.31
N HIS A 125 -4.07 4.13 -11.89
CA HIS A 125 -2.84 3.62 -11.31
C HIS A 125 -1.82 4.74 -11.19
N ARG A 126 -1.27 4.93 -10.00
CA ARG A 126 -0.25 5.95 -9.75
C ARG A 126 1.01 5.34 -9.16
N VAL A 127 2.15 5.66 -9.77
CA VAL A 127 3.47 5.26 -9.29
C VAL A 127 4.37 6.49 -9.13
N TYR A 128 5.32 6.39 -8.22
CA TYR A 128 6.35 7.41 -8.02
C TYR A 128 7.68 6.84 -8.49
N ILE A 129 8.38 7.55 -9.36
CA ILE A 129 9.59 7.09 -10.04
C ILE A 129 10.68 8.13 -9.86
N LYS A 130 11.84 7.72 -9.37
CA LYS A 130 13.04 8.55 -9.30
C LYS A 130 13.69 8.66 -10.69
N ALA A 131 13.05 9.44 -11.55
CA ALA A 131 13.47 9.72 -12.91
C ALA A 131 12.94 11.11 -13.34
N THR A 132 13.53 11.71 -14.37
CA THR A 132 13.03 12.97 -14.92
C THR A 132 11.73 12.76 -15.69
N PRO A 133 10.87 13.79 -15.86
CA PRO A 133 9.67 13.67 -16.68
C PRO A 133 9.97 13.19 -18.10
N GLN A 134 11.05 13.69 -18.70
CA GLN A 134 11.48 13.29 -20.04
C GLN A 134 11.88 11.82 -20.12
N ALA A 135 12.56 11.27 -19.11
CA ALA A 135 12.93 9.86 -19.09
C ALA A 135 11.70 8.95 -19.01
N ILE A 136 10.69 9.34 -18.22
CA ILE A 136 9.41 8.62 -18.15
C ILE A 136 8.67 8.71 -19.50
N TRP A 137 8.63 9.90 -20.09
CA TRP A 137 8.01 10.13 -21.40
C TRP A 137 8.65 9.28 -22.50
N ASP A 138 9.98 9.29 -22.59
CA ASP A 138 10.72 8.50 -23.57
C ASP A 138 10.50 7.00 -23.34
N ALA A 139 10.39 6.57 -22.07
CA ALA A 139 10.14 5.17 -21.75
C ALA A 139 8.75 4.69 -22.22
N ILE A 140 7.74 5.55 -22.15
CA ILE A 140 6.37 5.25 -22.61
C ILE A 140 6.27 5.30 -24.13
N THR A 141 6.92 6.27 -24.78
CA THR A 141 6.65 6.61 -26.19
C THR A 141 7.63 6.02 -27.19
N ARG A 142 8.77 5.51 -26.74
CA ARG A 142 9.83 5.04 -27.66
C ARG A 142 10.04 3.52 -27.64
N PRO A 143 10.18 2.88 -28.81
CA PRO A 143 10.31 1.43 -28.93
C PRO A 143 11.59 0.88 -28.30
N GLU A 144 12.68 1.66 -28.24
CA GLU A 144 13.93 1.22 -27.60
C GLU A 144 13.78 0.99 -26.10
N TRP A 145 12.79 1.63 -25.47
CA TRP A 145 12.48 1.50 -24.06
C TRP A 145 11.36 0.50 -23.79
N SER A 146 10.24 0.57 -24.52
CA SER A 146 9.05 -0.27 -24.24
C SER A 146 9.35 -1.77 -24.28
N LYS A 147 10.30 -2.20 -25.11
CA LYS A 147 10.74 -3.60 -25.23
C LYS A 147 11.49 -4.16 -24.01
N ARG A 148 11.79 -3.31 -23.02
CA ARG A 148 12.64 -3.63 -21.86
C ARG A 148 11.87 -3.88 -20.56
N TYR A 149 10.54 -3.66 -20.53
CA TYR A 149 9.72 -3.83 -19.33
C TYR A 149 8.33 -4.41 -19.67
N GLY A 150 7.61 -4.85 -18.64
CA GLY A 150 6.27 -5.43 -18.73
C GLY A 150 6.25 -6.62 -19.68
N TYR A 151 5.25 -6.66 -20.56
CA TYR A 151 5.14 -7.68 -21.61
C TYR A 151 6.11 -7.49 -22.78
N ARG A 152 7.09 -6.58 -22.68
CA ARG A 152 8.12 -6.29 -23.69
C ARG A 152 7.56 -5.98 -25.08
N ALA A 153 6.36 -5.41 -25.13
CA ALA A 153 5.73 -4.97 -26.36
C ALA A 153 6.52 -3.81 -26.98
N VAL A 154 6.61 -3.80 -28.31
CA VAL A 154 7.28 -2.73 -29.04
C VAL A 154 6.24 -1.69 -29.44
N VAL A 155 6.28 -0.51 -28.84
CA VAL A 155 5.31 0.56 -29.11
C VAL A 155 5.80 1.45 -30.25
N ASN A 156 4.91 1.79 -31.17
CA ASN A 156 5.13 2.77 -32.21
C ASN A 156 4.08 3.88 -32.09
N TYR A 157 4.55 5.12 -32.09
CA TYR A 157 3.71 6.31 -31.97
C TYR A 157 3.96 7.30 -33.10
N ASP A 158 2.89 7.81 -33.71
CA ASP A 158 2.88 9.16 -34.28
C ASP A 158 2.27 10.13 -33.25
N LEU A 159 3.09 10.93 -32.58
CA LEU A 159 2.71 11.76 -31.43
C LEU A 159 1.91 13.03 -31.79
N ARG A 160 1.23 13.04 -32.94
CA ARG A 160 0.32 14.11 -33.36
C ARG A 160 -1.11 13.72 -33.02
N ALA A 161 -2.00 14.70 -32.82
CA ALA A 161 -3.42 14.39 -32.70
C ALA A 161 -3.93 13.68 -33.97
N GLY A 162 -4.63 12.56 -33.80
CA GLY A 162 -5.03 11.63 -34.87
C GLY A 162 -3.90 10.72 -35.38
N GLY A 163 -2.69 10.81 -34.82
CA GLY A 163 -1.57 9.96 -35.17
C GLY A 163 -1.78 8.52 -34.71
N ARG A 164 -1.29 7.55 -35.47
CA ARG A 164 -1.46 6.12 -35.16
C ARG A 164 -0.62 5.72 -33.94
N PHE A 165 -1.21 4.91 -33.08
CA PHE A 165 -0.55 4.17 -32.01
C PHE A 165 -0.73 2.67 -32.24
N GLU A 166 0.35 1.91 -32.11
CA GLU A 166 0.30 0.45 -32.09
C GLU A 166 1.33 -0.11 -31.12
N ALA A 167 1.00 -1.24 -30.50
CA ALA A 167 1.94 -2.08 -29.77
C ALA A 167 2.04 -3.42 -30.49
N LEU A 168 3.27 -3.82 -30.79
CA LEU A 168 3.59 -5.11 -31.40
C LEU A 168 4.05 -6.09 -30.32
N THR A 169 3.85 -7.39 -30.55
CA THR A 169 4.19 -8.45 -29.60
C THR A 169 5.63 -8.39 -29.09
N GLY A 170 6.59 -8.07 -29.97
CA GLY A 170 8.01 -8.10 -29.65
C GLY A 170 8.50 -9.47 -29.22
N ASP A 171 9.55 -9.50 -28.40
CA ASP A 171 10.15 -10.74 -27.88
C ASP A 171 9.48 -11.25 -26.58
N GLY A 172 8.38 -10.62 -26.15
CA GLY A 172 7.75 -10.87 -24.86
C GLY A 172 6.85 -12.10 -24.80
N MET A 173 6.34 -12.58 -25.94
CA MET A 173 5.44 -13.73 -26.01
C MET A 173 6.00 -14.82 -26.94
N PRO A 174 6.64 -15.87 -26.39
CA PRO A 174 7.18 -16.97 -27.18
C PRO A 174 6.09 -17.68 -28.01
N GLY A 175 6.36 -17.92 -29.30
CA GLY A 175 5.46 -18.64 -30.19
C GLY A 175 4.44 -17.79 -30.95
N MET A 176 4.44 -16.47 -30.74
CA MET A 176 3.66 -15.50 -31.51
C MET A 176 4.58 -14.71 -32.45
N ASP A 177 4.05 -14.20 -33.56
CA ASP A 177 4.81 -13.33 -34.48
C ASP A 177 5.22 -12.04 -33.73
N PRO A 178 6.53 -11.72 -33.63
CA PRO A 178 7.01 -10.54 -32.91
C PRO A 178 6.55 -9.23 -33.53
N THR A 179 6.08 -9.26 -34.79
CA THR A 179 5.57 -8.09 -35.53
C THR A 179 4.05 -8.00 -35.52
N ALA A 180 3.34 -8.96 -34.91
CA ALA A 180 1.89 -8.91 -34.82
C ALA A 180 1.43 -7.72 -33.96
N CYS A 181 0.44 -6.97 -34.45
CA CYS A 181 -0.20 -5.91 -33.69
C CYS A 181 -1.10 -6.53 -32.61
N VAL A 182 -0.76 -6.25 -31.34
CA VAL A 182 -1.48 -6.74 -30.16
C VAL A 182 -2.41 -5.67 -29.59
N VAL A 183 -2.03 -4.41 -29.75
CA VAL A 183 -2.86 -3.27 -29.35
C VAL A 183 -2.79 -2.21 -30.43
N GLU A 184 -3.93 -1.64 -30.75
CA GLU A 184 -4.04 -0.52 -31.68
C GLU A 184 -4.79 0.66 -31.06
N GLY A 185 -4.56 1.84 -31.62
CA GLY A 185 -5.25 3.06 -31.25
C GLY A 185 -4.74 4.28 -32.01
N GLU A 186 -5.17 5.44 -31.55
CA GLU A 186 -4.87 6.74 -32.10
C GLU A 186 -4.55 7.71 -30.95
N VAL A 187 -3.56 8.57 -31.16
CA VAL A 187 -3.21 9.64 -30.22
C VAL A 187 -4.29 10.71 -30.30
N ILE A 188 -5.00 10.94 -29.20
CA ILE A 188 -6.00 12.00 -29.07
C ILE A 188 -5.30 13.34 -28.85
N SER A 189 -4.32 13.37 -27.94
CA SER A 189 -3.53 14.57 -27.65
C SER A 189 -2.20 14.20 -26.99
N ALA A 190 -1.14 14.92 -27.31
CA ALA A 190 0.17 14.77 -26.68
C ALA A 190 0.73 16.15 -26.31
N ASP A 191 1.18 16.28 -25.05
CA ASP A 191 1.88 17.45 -24.50
C ASP A 191 3.16 16.95 -23.81
N PRO A 192 4.25 16.73 -24.57
CA PRO A 192 5.48 16.19 -24.02
C PRO A 192 6.18 17.15 -23.05
N PRO A 193 6.79 16.68 -21.95
CA PRO A 193 6.78 15.30 -21.44
C PRO A 193 5.67 15.01 -20.40
N HIS A 194 4.60 15.80 -20.35
CA HIS A 194 3.69 15.84 -19.20
C HIS A 194 2.39 15.05 -19.39
N ARG A 195 1.87 14.94 -20.61
CA ARG A 195 0.55 14.34 -20.81
C ARG A 195 0.40 13.66 -22.18
N LEU A 196 -0.12 12.44 -22.18
CA LEU A 196 -0.48 11.70 -23.38
C LEU A 196 -1.87 11.10 -23.22
N VAL A 197 -2.74 11.32 -24.21
CA VAL A 197 -4.08 10.75 -24.27
C VAL A 197 -4.21 10.02 -25.58
N GLN A 198 -4.67 8.78 -25.55
CA GLN A 198 -4.81 7.92 -26.71
C GLN A 198 -6.03 7.00 -26.58
N THR A 199 -6.52 6.52 -27.71
CA THR A 199 -7.38 5.33 -27.72
C THR A 199 -6.54 4.07 -27.54
N TRP A 200 -7.19 3.00 -27.09
CA TRP A 200 -6.54 1.72 -26.82
C TRP A 200 -7.53 0.58 -27.08
N ARG A 201 -7.12 -0.42 -27.84
CA ARG A 201 -7.90 -1.64 -28.06
C ARG A 201 -6.99 -2.83 -28.28
N PRO A 202 -7.19 -3.95 -27.58
CA PRO A 202 -6.47 -5.18 -27.88
C PRO A 202 -7.11 -5.86 -29.11
N THR A 203 -6.28 -6.38 -30.01
CA THR A 203 -6.76 -6.86 -31.32
C THR A 203 -7.55 -8.17 -31.27
N TRP A 204 -7.52 -8.88 -30.14
CA TRP A 204 -8.25 -10.14 -29.93
C TRP A 204 -9.58 -10.01 -29.21
N LEU A 205 -9.96 -8.81 -28.74
CA LEU A 205 -11.27 -8.57 -28.12
C LEU A 205 -12.15 -7.75 -29.05
N ASP A 206 -13.39 -8.20 -29.21
CA ASP A 206 -14.42 -7.47 -29.96
C ASP A 206 -15.11 -6.45 -29.04
N GLU A 207 -14.35 -5.44 -28.63
CA GLU A 207 -14.79 -4.35 -27.75
C GLU A 207 -14.49 -2.98 -28.39
N PRO A 208 -15.25 -1.93 -28.03
CA PRO A 208 -14.98 -0.58 -28.51
C PRO A 208 -13.60 -0.09 -28.05
N PHE A 209 -13.09 0.94 -28.72
CA PHE A 209 -11.89 1.64 -28.27
C PHE A 209 -12.11 2.24 -26.88
N THR A 210 -11.17 1.94 -25.99
CA THR A 210 -11.06 2.53 -24.66
C THR A 210 -10.14 3.74 -24.69
N THR A 211 -10.06 4.51 -23.61
CA THR A 211 -9.17 5.68 -23.53
C THR A 211 -8.12 5.52 -22.45
N VAL A 212 -6.85 5.66 -22.80
CA VAL A 212 -5.72 5.68 -21.86
C VAL A 212 -5.16 7.10 -21.78
N THR A 213 -4.99 7.60 -20.55
CA THR A 213 -4.36 8.88 -20.24
C THR A 213 -3.16 8.66 -19.33
N TYR A 214 -2.01 9.16 -19.76
CA TYR A 214 -0.80 9.29 -18.94
C TYR A 214 -0.63 10.74 -18.51
N GLU A 215 -0.41 10.96 -17.22
CA GLU A 215 -0.03 12.25 -16.64
C GLU A 215 1.27 12.10 -15.86
N ILE A 216 2.28 12.90 -16.19
CA ILE A 216 3.56 12.95 -15.51
C ILE A 216 3.66 14.30 -14.79
N ARG A 217 3.89 14.24 -13.48
CA ARG A 217 4.10 15.43 -12.65
C ARG A 217 5.45 15.37 -11.97
N GLU A 218 6.22 16.43 -12.10
CA GLU A 218 7.47 16.58 -11.38
C GLU A 218 7.20 16.81 -9.89
N GLY A 219 7.94 16.08 -9.05
CA GLY A 219 7.92 16.22 -7.60
C GLY A 219 9.24 16.74 -7.06
N GLN A 220 9.51 16.49 -5.78
CA GLN A 220 10.75 16.91 -5.12
C GLN A 220 11.85 15.86 -5.30
N ASP A 221 13.11 16.28 -5.16
CA ASP A 221 14.30 15.42 -5.16
C ASP A 221 14.46 14.48 -6.37
N GLY A 222 14.00 14.93 -7.54
CA GLY A 222 14.08 14.17 -8.79
C GLY A 222 13.12 12.97 -8.84
N VAL A 223 12.10 12.96 -7.99
CA VAL A 223 11.02 11.96 -8.01
C VAL A 223 9.81 12.55 -8.71
N CYS A 224 9.35 11.90 -9.78
CA CYS A 224 8.14 12.25 -10.51
C CYS A 224 7.00 11.28 -10.17
N SER A 225 5.75 11.74 -10.26
CA SER A 225 4.59 10.85 -10.25
C SER A 225 4.10 10.60 -11.67
N LEU A 226 3.92 9.33 -12.04
CA LEU A 226 3.21 8.92 -13.25
C LEU A 226 1.83 8.39 -12.85
N THR A 227 0.78 9.01 -13.37
CA THR A 227 -0.60 8.56 -13.23
C THR A 227 -1.10 8.03 -14.58
N LEU A 228 -1.51 6.77 -14.61
CA LEU A 228 -2.20 6.14 -15.73
C LEU A 228 -3.69 6.04 -15.40
N THR A 229 -4.54 6.56 -16.27
CA THR A 229 -5.99 6.41 -16.19
C THR A 229 -6.49 5.68 -17.42
N HIS A 230 -7.16 4.54 -17.23
CA HIS A 230 -7.74 3.73 -18.29
C HIS A 230 -9.27 3.72 -18.15
N ASP A 231 -9.96 4.38 -19.08
CA ASP A 231 -11.42 4.42 -19.14
C ASP A 231 -11.94 3.23 -19.94
N VAL A 232 -12.53 2.27 -19.23
CA VAL A 232 -12.95 0.94 -19.73
C VAL A 232 -14.45 0.71 -19.54
N ARG A 233 -15.23 1.80 -19.42
CA ARG A 233 -16.67 1.79 -19.14
C ARG A 233 -17.49 0.83 -20.00
N ASP A 234 -17.13 0.75 -21.27
CA ASP A 234 -17.84 -0.04 -22.29
C ASP A 234 -17.02 -1.25 -22.78
N ALA A 235 -16.00 -1.66 -22.02
CA ALA A 235 -15.04 -2.72 -22.39
C ALA A 235 -14.70 -3.64 -21.19
N PRO A 236 -15.65 -4.46 -20.70
CA PRO A 236 -15.48 -5.28 -19.50
C PRO A 236 -14.39 -6.35 -19.60
N GLN A 237 -14.15 -6.93 -20.77
CA GLN A 237 -13.09 -7.93 -20.96
C GLN A 237 -11.72 -7.26 -20.92
N THR A 238 -11.59 -6.10 -21.56
CA THR A 238 -10.41 -5.24 -21.48
C THR A 238 -10.15 -4.81 -20.03
N ALA A 239 -11.19 -4.43 -19.29
CA ALA A 239 -11.09 -4.08 -17.87
C ALA A 239 -10.49 -5.23 -17.05
N ALA A 240 -10.99 -6.46 -17.25
CA ALA A 240 -10.50 -7.63 -16.53
C ALA A 240 -9.03 -7.96 -16.84
N GLN A 241 -8.59 -7.87 -18.10
CA GLN A 241 -7.19 -8.14 -18.48
C GLN A 241 -6.24 -7.06 -17.97
N THR A 242 -6.65 -5.79 -18.03
CA THR A 242 -5.78 -4.67 -17.65
C THR A 242 -5.71 -4.40 -16.15
N SER A 243 -6.64 -4.94 -15.35
CA SER A 243 -6.60 -4.84 -13.89
C SER A 243 -5.54 -5.74 -13.23
N GLY A 244 -5.07 -6.78 -13.94
CA GLY A 244 -4.19 -7.81 -13.37
C GLY A 244 -4.91 -8.78 -12.41
N SER A 245 -6.25 -8.80 -12.44
CA SER A 245 -7.07 -9.65 -11.54
C SER A 245 -7.44 -11.00 -12.15
N VAL A 246 -7.06 -11.26 -13.41
CA VAL A 246 -7.37 -12.50 -14.12
C VAL A 246 -6.19 -13.46 -14.02
N GLU A 247 -6.43 -14.60 -13.36
CA GLU A 247 -5.45 -15.68 -13.24
C GLU A 247 -5.00 -16.17 -14.63
N GLY A 248 -3.68 -16.15 -14.88
CA GLY A 248 -3.09 -16.56 -16.16
C GLY A 248 -3.10 -15.52 -17.28
N ALA A 249 -3.73 -14.34 -17.10
CA ALA A 249 -3.72 -13.25 -18.09
C ALA A 249 -2.61 -12.20 -17.86
N GLY A 250 -1.77 -12.40 -16.82
CA GLY A 250 -0.72 -11.47 -16.40
C GLY A 250 -1.20 -10.43 -15.38
N GLY A 251 -0.28 -9.61 -14.86
CA GLY A 251 -0.54 -8.63 -13.80
C GLY A 251 -1.00 -7.24 -14.27
N GLY A 252 -1.44 -7.11 -15.52
CA GLY A 252 -2.06 -5.89 -16.06
C GLY A 252 -1.21 -4.61 -15.96
N TRP A 253 -1.87 -3.46 -15.84
CA TRP A 253 -1.20 -2.17 -15.63
C TRP A 253 -0.32 -2.11 -14.36
N PRO A 254 -0.71 -2.70 -13.21
CA PRO A 254 0.15 -2.73 -12.03
C PRO A 254 1.53 -3.35 -12.27
N GLU A 255 1.60 -4.48 -12.99
CA GLU A 255 2.87 -5.14 -13.33
C GLU A 255 3.71 -4.28 -14.27
N VAL A 256 3.09 -3.78 -15.36
CA VAL A 256 3.77 -2.93 -16.35
C VAL A 256 4.38 -1.68 -15.72
N LEU A 257 3.64 -0.99 -14.84
CA LEU A 257 4.10 0.22 -14.18
C LEU A 257 5.18 -0.06 -13.12
N SER A 258 5.09 -1.19 -12.42
CA SER A 258 6.09 -1.59 -11.42
C SER A 258 7.42 -1.96 -12.08
N ASP A 259 7.36 -2.64 -13.23
CA ASP A 259 8.54 -3.00 -13.99
C ASP A 259 9.20 -1.77 -14.65
N LEU A 260 8.39 -0.87 -15.23
CA LEU A 260 8.86 0.42 -15.75
C LEU A 260 9.59 1.24 -14.67
N LYS A 261 9.02 1.32 -13.46
CA LYS A 261 9.66 2.00 -12.32
C LYS A 261 11.03 1.38 -12.01
N SER A 262 11.08 0.05 -11.90
CA SER A 262 12.32 -0.68 -11.59
C SER A 262 13.39 -0.43 -12.66
N LEU A 263 13.01 -0.49 -13.94
CA LEU A 263 13.89 -0.21 -15.07
C LEU A 263 14.49 1.20 -15.03
N LEU A 264 13.67 2.22 -14.75
CA LEU A 264 14.11 3.61 -14.72
C LEU A 264 14.99 3.94 -13.51
N GLU A 265 14.74 3.30 -12.37
CA GLU A 265 15.48 3.59 -11.12
C GLU A 265 16.79 2.81 -11.02
N THR A 266 16.84 1.60 -11.58
CA THR A 266 17.97 0.68 -11.39
C THR A 266 18.74 0.36 -12.69
N GLY A 267 18.13 0.63 -13.85
CA GLY A 267 18.66 0.23 -15.16
C GLY A 267 18.23 -1.17 -15.62
N SER A 268 17.62 -1.97 -14.75
CA SER A 268 17.12 -3.33 -15.02
C SER A 268 15.64 -3.47 -14.65
N GLY A 269 14.90 -4.27 -15.42
CA GLY A 269 13.52 -4.63 -15.08
C GLY A 269 13.46 -5.62 -13.91
N MET A 270 12.27 -5.86 -13.37
CA MET A 270 11.99 -6.81 -12.30
C MET A 270 12.30 -8.26 -12.67
N TYR A 271 12.28 -8.60 -13.96
CA TYR A 271 12.44 -9.97 -14.47
C TYR A 271 13.71 -10.17 -15.30
N THR A 272 14.65 -9.22 -15.25
CA THR A 272 15.93 -9.23 -16.01
C THR A 272 17.11 -8.99 -15.09
#